data_AF-A0A9D8K0U5-F1
#
_entry.id   AF-A0A9D8K0U5-F1
#
_cell.length_a   1.000
_cell.length_b   1.000
_cell.length_c   1.000
_cell.angle_alpha   90.00
_cell.angle_beta   90.00
_cell.angle_gamma   90.00
#
_symmetry.space_group_name_H-M   'P 1'
#
loop_
_entity.id
_entity.type
_entity.pdbx_description
1 polymer ?
#
loop_
_entity_poly.entity_id
_entity_poly.type
_entity_poly.pdbx_seq_one_letter_code
_entity_poly.pdbx_strand_id
1 'polypeptide(L)'
;MPDEKPNTPPADSAVDSELLQRVLEVSRLMAETRALNPLLGRVMDEAVKLVGAERGFLVLMGRDGSHEIRVRRSRVGADPPGAADEISNSIIDKVARSGQPLILRDALNDPAFNNASSIINLRLRSVLCAPLVSRGNVIGALYVENRSIKGRFNTRDLSPLILFANQVAVSIENAALNDDLEARVAERTRELREAMTHLENSWMKIVETNRLQTELLGNVTHDLRSPLTVVVGTLTAMQDGTLGALTVEQRDWVGKSLEAVNHVLNLTNDLFDLAKLDMGALTLHPQNVDLAKFLNDIYRIGLGLRWPDGVTLELDLPPRLPVVALDPVRIRI
;
A
#
# COMPACT_ATOMS: atom_id res chain seq x y z
N MET A 1 33.63 48.28 46.62
CA MET A 1 33.21 47.64 45.36
C MET A 1 34.43 47.57 44.47
N PRO A 2 34.98 46.39 44.14
CA PRO A 2 36.02 46.26 43.15
C PRO A 2 35.42 46.01 41.77
N ASP A 3 35.93 46.74 40.78
CA ASP A 3 35.60 46.64 39.36
C ASP A 3 35.74 45.21 38.83
N GLU A 4 34.62 44.64 38.41
CA GLU A 4 34.53 43.38 37.68
C GLU A 4 34.91 43.67 36.22
N LYS A 5 36.14 43.30 35.82
CA LYS A 5 36.54 43.33 34.40
C LYS A 5 35.62 42.37 33.62
N PRO A 6 35.12 42.77 32.43
CA PRO A 6 34.31 41.90 31.61
C PRO A 6 35.13 40.68 31.16
N ASN A 7 34.72 39.52 31.67
CA ASN A 7 35.24 38.21 31.29
C ASN A 7 34.94 37.98 29.81
N THR A 8 35.93 38.24 28.95
CA THR A 8 35.84 37.95 27.52
C THR A 8 35.94 36.43 27.37
N PRO A 9 34.95 35.74 26.76
CA PRO A 9 35.02 34.29 26.60
C PRO A 9 36.26 33.91 25.77
N PRO A 10 36.96 32.81 26.12
CA PRO A 10 38.17 32.39 25.42
C PRO A 10 37.88 32.13 23.94
N ALA A 11 38.80 32.54 23.06
CA ALA A 11 38.65 32.47 21.60
C ALA A 11 38.28 31.09 21.05
N ASP A 12 38.55 30.00 21.78
CA ASP A 12 38.19 28.62 21.39
C ASP A 12 36.66 28.37 21.41
N SER A 13 35.85 29.06 22.25
CA SER A 13 34.39 28.83 22.31
C SER A 13 33.60 29.46 21.15
N ALA A 14 34.15 30.52 20.55
CA ALA A 14 33.54 31.18 19.39
C ALA A 14 33.75 30.37 18.10
N VAL A 15 34.91 29.73 17.98
CA VAL A 15 35.27 28.87 16.83
C VAL A 15 34.39 27.60 16.80
N ASP A 16 34.13 27.00 17.95
CA ASP A 16 33.22 25.84 18.06
C ASP A 16 31.76 26.20 17.72
N SER A 17 31.31 27.42 18.09
CA SER A 17 29.96 27.89 17.75
C SER A 17 29.78 28.17 16.25
N GLU A 18 30.80 28.76 15.59
CA GLU A 18 30.74 29.00 14.14
C GLU A 18 30.79 27.69 13.35
N LEU A 19 31.64 26.75 13.77
CA LEU A 19 31.71 25.40 13.20
C LEU A 19 30.36 24.68 13.33
N LEU A 20 29.75 24.72 14.51
CA LEU A 20 28.46 24.10 14.76
C LEU A 20 27.36 24.74 13.91
N GLN A 21 27.36 26.07 13.74
CA GLN A 21 26.40 26.76 12.87
C GLN A 21 26.54 26.32 11.41
N ARG A 22 27.77 26.23 10.88
CA ARG A 22 28.01 25.78 9.50
C ARG A 22 27.60 24.32 9.29
N VAL A 23 27.77 23.48 10.28
CA VAL A 23 27.34 22.07 10.23
C VAL A 23 25.82 21.93 10.34
N LEU A 24 25.16 22.81 11.11
CA LEU A 24 23.70 22.82 11.19
C LEU A 24 23.08 23.33 9.89
N GLU A 25 23.64 24.38 9.29
CA GLU A 25 23.25 24.89 7.97
C GLU A 25 23.46 23.82 6.89
N VAL A 26 24.68 23.27 6.86
CA VAL A 26 25.02 21.88 6.56
C VAL A 26 23.84 20.91 6.44
N SER A 27 23.45 20.40 7.61
CA SER A 27 22.41 19.40 7.83
C SER A 27 21.02 19.84 7.36
N ARG A 28 20.71 21.14 7.47
CA ARG A 28 19.39 21.68 7.09
C ARG A 28 19.23 21.68 5.58
N LEU A 29 20.25 22.13 4.85
CA LEU A 29 20.28 22.05 3.39
C LEU A 29 20.26 20.59 2.89
N MET A 30 20.82 19.68 3.68
CA MET A 30 20.79 18.23 3.43
C MET A 30 19.42 17.59 3.64
N ALA A 31 18.61 18.12 4.56
CA ALA A 31 17.22 17.70 4.70
C ALA A 31 16.32 18.23 3.57
N GLU A 32 16.68 19.37 2.98
CA GLU A 32 15.86 20.07 1.96
C GLU A 32 16.15 19.60 0.52
N THR A 33 17.33 19.04 0.25
CA THR A 33 17.74 18.67 -1.11
C THR A 33 17.46 17.19 -1.40
N ARG A 34 16.51 16.92 -2.31
CA ARG A 34 16.23 15.55 -2.81
C ARG A 34 17.35 14.95 -3.68
N ALA A 35 18.19 15.79 -4.27
CA ALA A 35 19.25 15.35 -5.17
C ALA A 35 20.58 15.15 -4.41
N LEU A 36 21.03 13.90 -4.28
CA LEU A 36 22.26 13.53 -3.58
C LEU A 36 23.52 14.19 -4.17
N ASN A 37 23.65 14.25 -5.51
CA ASN A 37 24.89 14.73 -6.14
C ASN A 37 25.21 16.22 -5.91
N PRO A 38 24.26 17.17 -6.10
CA PRO A 38 24.47 18.57 -5.75
C PRO A 38 24.86 18.75 -4.27
N LEU A 39 24.31 17.91 -3.39
CA LEU A 39 24.51 17.99 -1.96
C LEU A 39 25.93 17.58 -1.55
N LEU A 40 26.36 16.41 -2.02
CA LEU A 40 27.72 15.92 -1.79
C LEU A 40 28.77 16.91 -2.32
N GLY A 41 28.48 17.55 -3.46
CA GLY A 41 29.29 18.63 -4.02
C GLY A 41 29.48 19.79 -3.05
N ARG A 42 28.39 20.33 -2.49
CA ARG A 42 28.43 21.47 -1.56
C ARG A 42 29.13 21.14 -0.25
N VAL A 43 28.88 19.95 0.31
CA VAL A 43 29.55 19.52 1.55
C VAL A 43 31.06 19.45 1.33
N MET A 44 31.49 18.93 0.18
CA MET A 44 32.91 18.93 -0.18
C MET A 44 33.49 20.32 -0.37
N ASP A 45 32.75 21.25 -0.98
CA ASP A 45 33.17 22.64 -1.13
C ASP A 45 33.43 23.30 0.23
N GLU A 46 32.53 23.11 1.19
CA GLU A 46 32.70 23.63 2.55
C GLU A 46 33.81 22.92 3.32
N ALA A 47 33.94 21.59 3.19
CA ALA A 47 35.02 20.84 3.82
C ALA A 47 36.41 21.30 3.33
N VAL A 48 36.57 21.52 2.01
CA VAL A 48 37.81 22.01 1.41
C VAL A 48 38.13 23.43 1.87
N LYS A 49 37.14 24.32 1.92
CA LYS A 49 37.34 25.72 2.38
C LYS A 49 37.70 25.78 3.86
N LEU A 50 36.96 25.07 4.70
CA LEU A 50 37.09 25.15 6.16
C LEU A 50 38.42 24.57 6.65
N VAL A 51 38.81 23.41 6.11
CA VAL A 51 40.09 22.78 6.41
C VAL A 51 41.24 23.42 5.61
N GLY A 52 40.92 24.32 4.66
CA GLY A 52 41.84 24.99 3.75
C GLY A 52 42.74 24.03 2.99
N ALA A 53 42.14 22.95 2.49
CA ALA A 53 42.77 21.99 1.62
C ALA A 53 42.96 22.54 0.21
N GLU A 54 43.88 21.95 -0.56
CA GLU A 54 44.07 22.29 -1.96
C GLU A 54 43.05 21.56 -2.83
N ARG A 55 42.82 20.28 -2.53
CA ARG A 55 41.89 19.39 -3.21
C ARG A 55 41.13 18.53 -2.21
N GLY A 56 39.92 18.14 -2.57
CA GLY A 56 39.06 17.27 -1.79
C GLY A 56 38.31 16.30 -2.68
N PHE A 57 38.11 15.09 -2.17
CA PHE A 57 37.52 13.98 -2.87
C PHE A 57 36.57 13.25 -1.92
N LEU A 58 35.42 12.86 -2.45
CA LEU A 58 34.49 11.94 -1.80
C LEU A 58 34.54 10.63 -2.55
N VAL A 59 34.92 9.57 -1.84
CA VAL A 59 35.09 8.23 -2.40
C VAL A 59 34.08 7.31 -1.76
N LEU A 60 33.32 6.59 -2.56
CA LEU A 60 32.43 5.52 -2.13
C LEU A 60 33.10 4.18 -2.37
N MET A 61 32.85 3.23 -1.49
CA MET A 61 33.38 1.88 -1.63
C MET A 61 32.31 0.95 -2.17
N GLY A 62 32.64 0.28 -3.28
CA GLY A 62 31.87 -0.82 -3.81
C GLY A 62 31.98 -2.06 -2.94
N ARG A 63 31.00 -2.97 -3.06
CA ARG A 63 31.01 -4.27 -2.34
C ARG A 63 32.13 -5.21 -2.81
N ASP A 64 32.67 -4.96 -3.99
CA ASP A 64 33.79 -5.66 -4.61
C ASP A 64 35.17 -5.10 -4.17
N GLY A 65 35.18 -4.09 -3.30
CA GLY A 65 36.41 -3.39 -2.90
C GLY A 65 36.86 -2.33 -3.90
N SER A 66 36.06 -2.03 -4.94
CA SER A 66 36.35 -0.92 -5.84
C SER A 66 36.14 0.43 -5.14
N HIS A 67 36.85 1.45 -5.62
CA HIS A 67 36.73 2.82 -5.15
C HIS A 67 36.10 3.68 -6.25
N GLU A 68 34.93 4.24 -5.99
CA GLU A 68 34.27 5.17 -6.89
C GLU A 68 34.42 6.60 -6.38
N ILE A 69 35.08 7.47 -7.14
CA ILE A 69 35.16 8.89 -6.81
C ILE A 69 33.83 9.54 -7.22
N ARG A 70 33.01 9.88 -6.23
CA ARG A 70 31.68 10.47 -6.45
C ARG A 70 31.74 11.99 -6.61
N VAL A 71 32.67 12.64 -5.92
CA VAL A 71 32.85 14.10 -5.96
C VAL A 71 34.33 14.46 -5.99
N ARG A 72 34.67 15.43 -6.83
CA ARG A 72 35.99 16.09 -6.88
C ARG A 72 35.82 17.59 -6.66
N ARG A 73 36.61 18.17 -5.77
CA ARG A 73 36.67 19.61 -5.52
C ARG A 73 38.12 20.08 -5.37
N SER A 74 38.36 21.31 -5.81
CA SER A 74 39.60 22.02 -5.62
C SER A 74 39.29 23.38 -5.01
N ARG A 75 40.28 24.00 -4.37
CA ARG A 75 40.17 25.36 -3.84
C ARG A 75 39.82 26.40 -4.92
N VAL A 76 40.08 26.09 -6.20
CA VAL A 76 39.81 26.97 -7.36
C VAL A 76 38.48 26.64 -8.07
N GLY A 77 37.78 25.57 -7.67
CA GLY A 77 36.49 25.18 -8.27
C GLY A 77 36.26 23.66 -8.35
N ALA A 78 35.14 23.28 -8.98
CA ALA A 78 34.78 21.88 -9.22
C ALA A 78 35.58 21.26 -10.39
N ASP A 79 35.87 19.96 -10.30
CA ASP A 79 36.52 19.14 -11.35
C ASP A 79 37.84 19.70 -11.92
N PRO A 80 38.96 19.63 -11.17
CA PRO A 80 40.28 19.87 -11.75
C PRO A 80 40.60 18.82 -12.86
N PRO A 81 41.11 19.23 -14.04
CA PRO A 81 41.41 18.32 -15.14
C PRO A 81 42.67 17.45 -14.91
N GLY A 82 42.61 16.16 -15.23
CA GLY A 82 43.76 15.23 -15.23
C GLY A 82 43.42 13.80 -14.75
N ALA A 83 43.14 12.89 -15.67
CA ALA A 83 42.57 11.56 -15.41
C ALA A 83 43.55 10.51 -14.80
N ALA A 84 42.95 9.53 -14.13
CA ALA A 84 43.38 8.17 -13.75
C ALA A 84 44.04 7.95 -12.37
N ASP A 85 45.02 8.74 -11.92
CA ASP A 85 45.67 8.53 -10.61
C ASP A 85 45.63 9.82 -9.77
N GLU A 86 44.49 10.13 -9.15
CA GLU A 86 44.30 11.40 -8.42
C GLU A 86 44.37 11.28 -6.90
N ILE A 87 44.13 10.09 -6.36
CA ILE A 87 44.01 9.80 -4.93
C ILE A 87 44.89 8.62 -4.54
N SER A 88 45.30 8.58 -3.27
CA SER A 88 46.11 7.48 -2.75
C SER A 88 45.21 6.35 -2.23
N ASN A 89 45.10 5.25 -3.00
CA ASN A 89 44.34 4.06 -2.58
C ASN A 89 44.85 3.46 -1.27
N SER A 90 46.16 3.46 -1.02
CA SER A 90 46.74 2.94 0.23
C SER A 90 46.28 3.71 1.47
N ILE A 91 46.04 5.02 1.36
CA ILE A 91 45.51 5.85 2.44
C ILE A 91 44.02 5.53 2.66
N ILE A 92 43.26 5.43 1.57
CA ILE A 92 41.81 5.14 1.61
C ILE A 92 41.58 3.73 2.18
N ASP A 93 42.30 2.73 1.71
CA ASP A 93 42.24 1.35 2.21
C ASP A 93 42.56 1.26 3.70
N LYS A 94 43.57 2.00 4.18
CA LYS A 94 43.92 2.01 5.60
C LYS A 94 42.79 2.60 6.45
N VAL A 95 42.18 3.69 6.00
CA VAL A 95 41.03 4.32 6.69
C VAL A 95 39.79 3.43 6.61
N ALA A 96 39.54 2.80 5.46
CA ALA A 96 38.45 1.86 5.28
C ALA A 96 38.55 0.65 6.21
N ARG A 97 39.75 0.05 6.33
CA ARG A 97 39.97 -1.12 7.20
C ARG A 97 39.97 -0.77 8.69
N SER A 98 40.53 0.39 9.05
CA SER A 98 40.62 0.79 10.46
C SER A 98 39.33 1.43 10.98
N GLY A 99 38.51 2.02 10.10
CA GLY A 99 37.36 2.84 10.49
C GLY A 99 37.75 4.09 11.28
N GLN A 100 39.04 4.48 11.28
CA GLN A 100 39.57 5.61 12.03
C GLN A 100 40.09 6.69 11.06
N PRO A 101 39.94 7.98 11.42
CA PRO A 101 40.48 9.05 10.61
C PRO A 101 42.01 9.09 10.66
N LEU A 102 42.63 9.58 9.59
CA LEU A 102 44.08 9.61 9.40
C LEU A 102 44.56 11.02 9.04
N ILE A 103 45.60 11.49 9.74
CA ILE A 103 46.33 12.72 9.39
C ILE A 103 47.75 12.33 9.00
N LEU A 104 48.20 12.76 7.82
CA LEU A 104 49.59 12.72 7.42
C LEU A 104 50.11 14.15 7.27
N ARG A 105 51.07 14.54 8.13
CA ARG A 105 51.70 15.87 8.08
C ARG A 105 52.76 15.98 6.99
N ASP A 106 53.44 14.87 6.70
CA ASP A 106 54.37 14.74 5.58
C ASP A 106 54.24 13.35 4.94
N ALA A 107 53.34 13.21 3.97
CA ALA A 107 52.99 11.90 3.42
C ALA A 107 54.18 11.19 2.74
N LEU A 108 55.11 11.94 2.12
CA LEU A 108 56.31 11.39 1.49
C LEU A 108 57.32 10.81 2.49
N ASN A 109 57.37 11.34 3.72
CA ASN A 109 58.33 10.93 4.74
C ASN A 109 57.69 10.09 5.86
N ASP A 110 56.41 9.74 5.75
CA ASP A 110 55.73 8.93 6.74
C ASP A 110 56.18 7.46 6.64
N PRO A 111 56.69 6.84 7.72
CA PRO A 111 57.21 5.47 7.67
C PRO A 111 56.20 4.42 7.21
N ALA A 112 54.90 4.64 7.40
CA ALA A 112 53.86 3.70 6.98
C ALA A 112 53.53 3.79 5.48
N PHE A 113 54.04 4.81 4.80
CA PHE A 113 53.55 5.25 3.49
C PHE A 113 54.64 5.73 2.52
N ASN A 114 55.88 5.90 2.97
CA ASN A 114 57.02 6.40 2.20
C ASN A 114 57.38 5.57 0.96
N ASN A 115 57.00 4.29 0.92
CA ASN A 115 57.21 3.40 -0.22
C ASN A 115 55.97 3.24 -1.11
N ALA A 116 54.86 3.91 -0.80
CA ALA A 116 53.64 3.81 -1.59
C ALA A 116 53.78 4.59 -2.90
N SER A 117 53.78 3.89 -4.04
CA SER A 117 53.91 4.48 -5.37
C SER A 117 52.86 5.58 -5.64
N SER A 118 51.64 5.43 -5.08
CA SER A 118 50.57 6.43 -5.19
C SER A 118 50.94 7.77 -4.53
N ILE A 119 51.63 7.76 -3.39
CA ILE A 119 51.98 8.97 -2.63
C ILE A 119 53.17 9.69 -3.29
N ILE A 120 54.14 8.92 -3.78
CA ILE A 120 55.31 9.42 -4.50
C ILE A 120 54.89 10.05 -5.84
N ASN A 121 54.08 9.35 -6.63
CA ASN A 121 53.62 9.84 -7.94
C ASN A 121 52.75 11.09 -7.81
N LEU A 122 51.93 11.17 -6.77
CA LEU A 122 51.06 12.32 -6.51
C LEU A 122 51.76 13.50 -5.82
N ARG A 123 53.00 13.31 -5.36
CA ARG A 123 53.80 14.30 -4.60
C ARG A 123 53.02 14.90 -3.40
N LEU A 124 52.31 14.04 -2.67
CA LEU A 124 51.47 14.47 -1.55
C LEU A 124 52.34 15.00 -0.41
N ARG A 125 51.99 16.17 0.13
CA ARG A 125 52.72 16.78 1.25
C ARG A 125 51.96 16.59 2.54
N SER A 126 50.68 16.95 2.57
CA SER A 126 49.83 16.64 3.72
C SER A 126 48.50 16.09 3.27
N VAL A 127 47.96 15.15 4.04
CA VAL A 127 46.69 14.46 3.75
C VAL A 127 45.87 14.37 5.02
N LEU A 128 44.56 14.56 4.88
CA LEU A 128 43.59 14.31 5.91
C LEU A 128 42.47 13.44 5.32
N CYS A 129 42.18 12.32 5.96
CA CYS A 129 41.20 11.37 5.47
C CYS A 129 40.28 10.94 6.62
N ALA A 130 38.97 11.06 6.44
CA ALA A 130 37.97 10.65 7.42
C ALA A 130 37.04 9.58 6.82
N PRO A 131 36.72 8.51 7.54
CA PRO A 131 35.82 7.47 7.05
C PRO A 131 34.37 7.97 7.02
N LEU A 132 33.62 7.57 5.99
CA LEU A 132 32.17 7.69 5.96
C LEU A 132 31.59 6.45 6.64
N VAL A 133 31.13 6.57 7.88
CA VAL A 133 30.62 5.44 8.67
C VAL A 133 29.11 5.52 8.76
N SER A 134 28.43 4.46 8.33
CA SER A 134 26.98 4.28 8.50
C SER A 134 26.73 2.93 9.18
N ARG A 135 25.96 2.93 10.26
CA ARG A 135 25.61 1.75 11.08
C ARG A 135 26.80 0.83 11.42
N GLY A 136 27.97 1.42 11.68
CA GLY A 136 29.19 0.68 12.01
C GLY A 136 29.97 0.12 10.82
N ASN A 137 29.50 0.33 9.59
CA ASN A 137 30.21 -0.04 8.36
C ASN A 137 30.79 1.20 7.68
N VAL A 138 32.02 1.08 7.18
CA VAL A 138 32.62 2.14 6.37
C VAL A 138 32.11 2.03 4.94
N ILE A 139 31.33 3.01 4.50
CA ILE A 139 30.73 3.06 3.16
C ILE A 139 31.56 3.89 2.16
N GLY A 140 32.59 4.58 2.65
CA GLY A 140 33.46 5.43 1.85
C GLY A 140 34.43 6.24 2.68
N ALA A 141 35.05 7.25 2.07
CA ALA A 141 35.97 8.16 2.74
C ALA A 141 35.87 9.59 2.19
N LEU A 142 36.02 10.55 3.08
CA LEU A 142 36.24 11.96 2.79
C LEU A 142 37.74 12.22 2.81
N TYR A 143 38.33 12.52 1.66
CA TYR A 143 39.77 12.63 1.49
C TYR A 143 40.12 14.05 1.04
N VAL A 144 41.01 14.73 1.76
CA VAL A 144 41.50 16.06 1.39
C VAL A 144 43.03 16.10 1.43
N GLU A 145 43.62 16.84 0.50
CA GLU A 145 45.08 16.87 0.31
C GLU A 145 45.62 18.27 0.04
N ASN A 146 46.93 18.39 0.27
CA ASN A 146 47.73 19.53 -0.15
C ASN A 146 49.08 19.03 -0.70
N ARG A 147 49.47 19.52 -1.88
CA ARG A 147 50.71 19.14 -2.56
C ARG A 147 51.82 20.18 -2.39
N SER A 148 51.47 21.35 -1.89
CA SER A 148 52.40 22.48 -1.74
C SER A 148 52.93 22.62 -0.30
N ILE A 149 52.10 22.33 0.70
CA ILE A 149 52.35 22.66 2.11
C ILE A 149 52.49 21.38 2.95
N LYS A 150 53.58 21.25 3.72
CA LYS A 150 53.72 20.23 4.78
C LYS A 150 53.03 20.71 6.05
N GLY A 151 52.49 19.78 6.83
CA GLY A 151 51.90 20.07 8.14
C GLY A 151 50.70 21.01 8.08
N ARG A 152 50.04 21.14 6.92
CA ARG A 152 48.86 21.99 6.76
C ARG A 152 47.74 21.57 7.70
N PHE A 153 47.57 20.26 7.87
CA PHE A 153 46.52 19.68 8.68
C PHE A 153 47.04 19.35 10.09
N ASN A 154 46.25 19.73 11.08
CA ASN A 154 46.50 19.47 12.49
C ASN A 154 45.29 18.73 13.11
N THR A 155 45.37 18.42 14.41
CA THR A 155 44.31 17.69 15.11
C THR A 155 42.99 18.47 15.25
N ARG A 156 43.02 19.81 15.22
CA ARG A 156 41.80 20.63 15.22
C ARG A 156 41.06 20.54 13.89
N ASP A 157 41.76 20.26 12.79
CA ASP A 157 41.15 20.10 11.46
C ASP A 157 40.42 18.75 11.29
N LEU A 158 40.65 17.78 12.19
CA LEU A 158 39.95 16.49 12.17
C LEU A 158 38.48 16.63 12.54
N SER A 159 38.17 17.38 13.60
CA SER A 159 36.80 17.46 14.12
C SER A 159 35.80 17.96 13.06
N PRO A 160 36.09 19.04 12.30
CA PRO A 160 35.23 19.45 11.21
C PRO A 160 35.10 18.40 10.10
N LEU A 161 36.20 17.74 9.71
CA LEU A 161 36.16 16.76 8.61
C LEU A 161 35.36 15.52 9.00
N ILE A 162 35.52 15.02 10.23
CA ILE A 162 34.73 13.88 10.75
C ILE A 162 33.25 14.23 10.78
N LEU A 163 32.91 15.46 11.18
CA LEU A 163 31.53 15.91 11.25
C LEU A 163 30.88 15.98 9.87
N PHE A 164 31.59 16.50 8.86
CA PHE A 164 31.13 16.43 7.47
C PHE A 164 31.07 15.00 6.95
N ALA A 165 32.02 14.14 7.30
CA ALA A 165 32.04 12.74 6.89
C ALA A 165 30.83 11.97 7.44
N ASN A 166 30.51 12.14 8.72
CA ASN A 166 29.32 11.56 9.34
C ASN A 166 28.04 12.06 8.65
N GLN A 167 27.98 13.36 8.40
CA GLN A 167 26.82 13.98 7.79
C GLN A 167 26.61 13.49 6.34
N VAL A 168 27.68 13.36 5.57
CA VAL A 168 27.67 12.76 4.22
C VAL A 168 27.19 11.31 4.27
N ALA A 169 27.68 10.52 5.24
CA ALA A 169 27.32 9.12 5.36
C ALA A 169 25.81 8.95 5.59
N VAL A 170 25.23 9.76 6.48
CA VAL A 170 23.78 9.78 6.74
C VAL A 170 22.98 10.14 5.49
N SER A 171 23.40 11.16 4.73
CA SER A 171 22.67 11.56 3.52
C SER A 171 22.71 10.52 2.40
N ILE A 172 23.83 9.82 2.21
CA ILE A 172 23.93 8.73 1.23
C ILE A 172 22.98 7.60 1.62
N GLU A 173 22.95 7.22 2.89
CA GLU A 173 22.05 6.18 3.38
C GLU A 173 20.58 6.57 3.22
N ASN A 174 20.22 7.79 3.59
CA ASN A 174 18.85 8.29 3.45
C ASN A 174 18.39 8.29 1.99
N ALA A 175 19.25 8.70 1.06
CA ALA A 175 18.94 8.65 -0.36
C ALA A 175 18.70 7.22 -0.84
N ALA A 176 19.58 6.28 -0.48
CA ALA A 176 19.43 4.86 -0.84
C ALA A 176 18.15 4.24 -0.25
N LEU A 177 17.80 4.58 0.99
CA LEU A 177 16.55 4.13 1.64
C LEU A 177 15.31 4.73 0.96
N ASN A 178 15.37 6.00 0.57
CA ASN A 178 14.28 6.64 -0.13
C ASN A 178 14.06 6.03 -1.52
N ASP A 179 15.13 5.76 -2.27
CA ASP A 179 15.05 5.12 -3.58
C ASP A 179 14.44 3.70 -3.48
N ASP A 180 14.83 2.91 -2.47
CA ASP A 180 14.22 1.59 -2.20
C ASP A 180 12.73 1.71 -1.84
N LEU A 181 12.37 2.70 -1.02
CA LEU A 181 10.99 2.94 -0.64
C LEU A 181 10.14 3.34 -1.86
N GLU A 182 10.65 4.24 -2.72
CA GLU A 182 9.96 4.66 -3.94
C GLU A 182 9.76 3.48 -4.89
N ALA A 183 10.76 2.61 -5.06
CA ALA A 183 10.64 1.40 -5.86
C ALA A 183 9.55 0.46 -5.32
N ARG A 184 9.50 0.24 -3.99
CA ARG A 184 8.46 -0.57 -3.36
C ARG A 184 7.07 0.05 -3.50
N VAL A 185 6.95 1.36 -3.35
CA VAL A 185 5.67 2.07 -3.52
C VAL A 185 5.18 1.94 -4.96
N ALA A 186 6.06 2.12 -5.94
CA ALA A 186 5.73 1.97 -7.35
C ALA A 186 5.22 0.55 -7.66
N GLU A 187 5.91 -0.47 -7.15
CA GLU A 187 5.54 -1.87 -7.33
C GLU A 187 4.19 -2.20 -6.67
N ARG A 188 3.99 -1.80 -5.42
CA ARG A 188 2.71 -2.02 -4.72
C ARG A 188 1.56 -1.30 -5.38
N THR A 189 1.80 -0.10 -5.91
CA THR A 189 0.77 0.64 -6.64
C THR A 189 0.40 -0.08 -7.94
N ARG A 190 1.36 -0.72 -8.61
CA ARG A 190 1.11 -1.54 -9.80
C ARG A 190 0.25 -2.77 -9.45
N GLU A 191 0.64 -3.53 -8.43
CA GLU A 191 -0.13 -4.69 -7.95
C GLU A 191 -1.58 -4.33 -7.59
N LEU A 192 -1.78 -3.21 -6.88
CA LEU A 192 -3.11 -2.74 -6.51
C LEU A 192 -3.97 -2.39 -7.73
N ARG A 193 -3.39 -1.76 -8.76
CA ARG A 193 -4.12 -1.45 -10.00
C ARG A 193 -4.53 -2.73 -10.73
N GLU A 194 -3.65 -3.71 -10.83
CA GLU A 194 -3.94 -5.00 -11.46
C GLU A 194 -5.07 -5.73 -10.72
N ALA A 195 -5.02 -5.77 -9.38
CA ALA A 195 -6.07 -6.36 -8.56
C ALA A 195 -7.41 -5.63 -8.72
N MET A 196 -7.39 -4.29 -8.79
CA MET A 196 -8.60 -3.49 -8.95
C MET A 196 -9.26 -3.71 -10.32
N THR A 197 -8.47 -3.73 -11.41
CA THR A 197 -8.99 -4.07 -12.74
C THR A 197 -9.54 -5.50 -12.79
N HIS A 198 -8.89 -6.46 -12.13
CA HIS A 198 -9.41 -7.82 -12.05
C HIS A 198 -10.75 -7.90 -11.29
N LEU A 199 -10.87 -7.15 -10.20
CA LEU A 199 -12.10 -7.07 -9.40
C LEU A 199 -13.24 -6.42 -10.21
N GLU A 200 -12.97 -5.32 -10.92
CA GLU A 200 -13.96 -4.65 -11.79
C GLU A 200 -14.47 -5.59 -12.89
N ASN A 201 -13.57 -6.31 -13.57
CA ASN A 201 -13.95 -7.28 -14.59
C ASN A 201 -14.80 -8.44 -14.02
N SER A 202 -14.42 -8.95 -12.84
CA SER A 202 -15.15 -10.02 -12.18
C SER A 202 -16.54 -9.56 -11.72
N TRP A 203 -16.63 -8.34 -11.18
CA TRP A 203 -17.88 -7.71 -10.79
C TRP A 203 -18.83 -7.55 -11.99
N MET A 204 -18.32 -7.04 -13.11
CA MET A 204 -19.10 -6.88 -14.34
C MET A 204 -19.67 -8.22 -14.83
N LYS A 205 -18.87 -9.29 -14.75
CA LYS A 205 -19.32 -10.65 -15.10
C LYS A 205 -20.43 -11.16 -14.18
N ILE A 206 -20.31 -10.94 -12.87
CA ILE A 206 -21.34 -11.34 -11.90
C ILE A 206 -22.64 -10.58 -12.16
N VAL A 207 -22.56 -9.27 -12.36
CA VAL A 207 -23.73 -8.43 -12.65
C VAL A 207 -24.43 -8.89 -13.92
N GLU A 208 -23.69 -9.12 -15.00
CA GLU A 208 -24.30 -9.59 -16.26
C GLU A 208 -24.89 -11.00 -16.13
N THR A 209 -24.22 -11.90 -15.40
CA THR A 209 -24.73 -13.26 -15.15
C THR A 209 -26.05 -13.20 -14.39
N ASN A 210 -26.14 -12.37 -13.33
CA ASN A 210 -27.38 -12.19 -12.56
C ASN A 210 -28.50 -11.57 -13.42
N ARG A 211 -28.17 -10.60 -14.30
CA ARG A 211 -29.14 -9.99 -15.22
C ARG A 211 -29.73 -11.03 -16.17
N LEU A 212 -28.88 -11.81 -16.83
CA LEU A 212 -29.29 -12.88 -17.74
C LEU A 212 -30.12 -13.94 -17.03
N GLN A 213 -29.73 -14.33 -15.81
CA GLN A 213 -30.47 -15.31 -15.03
C GLN A 213 -31.86 -14.78 -14.65
N THR A 214 -31.98 -13.51 -14.28
CA THR A 214 -33.28 -12.86 -13.98
C THR A 214 -34.18 -12.82 -15.21
N GLU A 215 -33.64 -12.45 -16.37
CA GLU A 215 -34.36 -12.38 -17.64
C GLU A 215 -34.87 -13.76 -18.09
N LEU A 216 -33.99 -14.78 -18.04
CA LEU A 216 -34.34 -16.16 -18.36
C LEU A 216 -35.45 -16.70 -17.45
N LEU A 217 -35.32 -16.49 -16.13
CA LEU A 217 -36.33 -16.95 -15.18
C LEU A 217 -37.68 -16.27 -15.40
N GLY A 218 -37.69 -14.95 -15.63
CA GLY A 218 -38.92 -14.21 -15.92
C GLY A 218 -39.66 -14.74 -17.16
N ASN A 219 -38.90 -14.99 -18.24
CA ASN A 219 -39.45 -15.49 -19.50
C ASN A 219 -39.98 -16.92 -19.35
N VAL A 220 -39.20 -17.83 -18.76
CA VAL A 220 -39.61 -19.23 -18.55
C VAL A 220 -40.86 -19.33 -17.68
N THR A 221 -40.96 -18.54 -16.60
CA THR A 221 -42.15 -18.53 -15.74
C THR A 221 -43.39 -18.05 -16.49
N HIS A 222 -43.28 -17.00 -17.29
CA HIS A 222 -44.39 -16.50 -18.11
C HIS A 222 -44.86 -17.57 -19.12
N ASP A 223 -43.91 -18.19 -19.81
CA ASP A 223 -44.17 -19.18 -20.86
C ASP A 223 -44.76 -20.48 -20.31
N LEU A 224 -44.46 -20.84 -19.07
CA LEU A 224 -45.10 -21.96 -18.37
C LEU A 224 -46.49 -21.60 -17.83
N ARG A 225 -46.67 -20.39 -17.29
CA ARG A 225 -47.95 -19.96 -16.72
C ARG A 225 -49.06 -19.90 -17.75
N SER A 226 -48.78 -19.40 -18.95
CA SER A 226 -49.78 -19.23 -20.01
C SER A 226 -50.51 -20.53 -20.39
N PRO A 227 -49.82 -21.62 -20.80
CA PRO A 227 -50.48 -22.87 -21.13
C PRO A 227 -51.16 -23.52 -19.92
N LEU A 228 -50.55 -23.46 -18.72
CA LEU A 228 -51.16 -24.01 -17.50
C LEU A 228 -52.45 -23.25 -17.14
N THR A 229 -52.49 -21.93 -17.30
CA THR A 229 -53.69 -21.11 -17.06
C THR A 229 -54.83 -21.50 -18.01
N VAL A 230 -54.52 -21.82 -19.27
CA VAL A 230 -55.52 -22.33 -20.22
C VAL A 230 -56.03 -23.70 -19.79
N VAL A 231 -55.14 -24.61 -19.35
CA VAL A 231 -55.54 -25.93 -18.83
C VAL A 231 -56.41 -25.80 -17.59
N VAL A 232 -56.05 -24.95 -16.62
CA VAL A 232 -56.89 -24.65 -15.45
C VAL A 232 -58.25 -24.12 -15.90
N GLY A 233 -58.28 -23.09 -16.75
CA GLY A 233 -59.54 -22.48 -17.21
C GLY A 233 -60.47 -23.48 -17.92
N THR A 234 -59.91 -24.35 -18.76
CA THR A 234 -60.67 -25.41 -19.44
C THR A 234 -61.20 -26.47 -18.48
N LEU A 235 -60.36 -26.96 -17.56
CA LEU A 235 -60.79 -27.94 -16.55
C LEU A 235 -61.86 -27.35 -15.62
N THR A 236 -61.71 -26.09 -15.17
CA THR A 236 -62.73 -25.37 -14.38
C THR A 236 -64.05 -25.26 -15.16
N ALA A 237 -63.99 -24.89 -16.45
CA ALA A 237 -65.19 -24.79 -17.29
C ALA A 237 -65.89 -26.14 -17.50
N MET A 238 -65.16 -27.25 -17.52
CA MET A 238 -65.73 -28.60 -17.50
C MET A 238 -66.35 -28.92 -16.13
N GLN A 239 -65.67 -28.57 -15.03
CA GLN A 239 -66.10 -28.85 -13.67
C GLN A 239 -67.39 -28.10 -13.29
N ASP A 240 -67.53 -26.84 -13.71
CA ASP A 240 -68.68 -25.97 -13.45
C ASP A 240 -69.87 -26.25 -14.40
N GLY A 241 -69.69 -27.16 -15.37
CA GLY A 241 -70.73 -27.57 -16.33
C GLY A 241 -70.92 -26.61 -17.52
N THR A 242 -70.09 -25.58 -17.65
CA THR A 242 -70.12 -24.62 -18.77
C THR A 242 -69.88 -25.30 -20.12
N LEU A 243 -69.11 -26.39 -20.15
CA LEU A 243 -68.84 -27.20 -21.35
C LEU A 243 -69.75 -28.44 -21.48
N GLY A 244 -70.79 -28.54 -20.65
CA GLY A 244 -71.75 -29.65 -20.64
C GLY A 244 -71.72 -30.48 -19.35
N ALA A 245 -72.70 -31.37 -19.19
CA ALA A 245 -72.82 -32.21 -18.01
C ALA A 245 -71.81 -33.36 -18.04
N LEU A 246 -70.95 -33.44 -17.02
CA LEU A 246 -70.03 -34.56 -16.78
C LEU A 246 -70.72 -35.69 -16.02
N THR A 247 -70.33 -36.94 -16.30
CA THR A 247 -70.65 -38.07 -15.43
C THR A 247 -69.94 -37.92 -14.08
N VAL A 248 -70.39 -38.65 -13.05
CA VAL A 248 -69.76 -38.63 -11.72
C VAL A 248 -68.28 -39.01 -11.79
N GLU A 249 -67.94 -40.01 -12.59
CA GLU A 249 -66.56 -40.48 -12.77
C GLU A 249 -65.69 -39.48 -13.54
N GLN A 250 -66.24 -38.83 -14.59
CA GLN A 250 -65.55 -37.76 -15.31
C GLN A 250 -65.27 -36.56 -14.42
N ARG A 251 -66.22 -36.18 -13.55
CA ARG A 251 -66.07 -35.08 -12.61
C ARG A 251 -64.94 -35.33 -11.61
N ASP A 252 -64.81 -36.56 -11.11
CA ASP A 252 -63.73 -36.96 -10.20
C ASP A 252 -62.35 -36.84 -10.88
N TRP A 253 -62.21 -37.32 -12.12
CA TRP A 253 -60.97 -37.21 -12.88
C TRP A 253 -60.60 -35.76 -13.23
N VAL A 254 -61.58 -34.93 -13.64
CA VAL A 254 -61.37 -33.49 -13.87
C VAL A 254 -60.89 -32.80 -12.59
N GLY A 255 -61.48 -33.13 -11.44
CA GLY A 255 -61.04 -32.61 -10.13
C GLY A 255 -59.59 -32.96 -9.82
N LYS A 256 -59.20 -34.24 -9.99
CA LYS A 256 -57.82 -34.70 -9.82
C LYS A 256 -56.84 -34.01 -10.77
N SER A 257 -57.23 -33.81 -12.04
CA SER A 257 -56.41 -33.07 -13.01
C SER A 257 -56.25 -31.60 -12.62
N LEU A 258 -57.31 -30.97 -12.11
CA LEU A 258 -57.28 -29.58 -11.65
C LEU A 258 -56.34 -29.43 -10.45
N GLU A 259 -56.41 -30.33 -9.47
CA GLU A 259 -55.49 -30.38 -8.33
C GLU A 259 -54.03 -30.53 -8.79
N ALA A 260 -53.76 -31.45 -9.71
CA ALA A 260 -52.41 -31.67 -10.22
C ALA A 260 -51.83 -30.45 -10.96
N VAL A 261 -52.63 -29.80 -11.82
CA VAL A 261 -52.19 -28.62 -12.58
C VAL A 261 -51.97 -27.42 -11.67
N ASN A 262 -52.85 -27.21 -10.67
CA ASN A 262 -52.68 -26.16 -9.67
C ASN A 262 -51.43 -26.39 -8.82
N HIS A 263 -51.12 -27.64 -8.47
CA HIS A 263 -49.88 -27.97 -7.77
C HIS A 263 -48.64 -27.62 -8.60
N VAL A 264 -48.61 -27.94 -9.91
CA VAL A 264 -47.51 -27.56 -10.81
C VAL A 264 -47.39 -26.04 -10.93
N LEU A 265 -48.51 -25.32 -11.00
CA LEU A 265 -48.51 -23.85 -11.05
C LEU A 265 -47.88 -23.25 -9.78
N ASN A 266 -48.24 -23.78 -8.61
CA ASN A 266 -47.67 -23.35 -7.33
C ASN A 266 -46.18 -23.66 -7.26
N LEU A 267 -45.75 -24.88 -7.60
CA LEU A 267 -44.33 -25.23 -7.66
C LEU A 267 -43.52 -24.33 -8.60
N THR A 268 -44.11 -23.93 -9.73
CA THR A 268 -43.46 -23.02 -10.68
C THR A 268 -43.29 -21.62 -10.10
N ASN A 269 -44.28 -21.13 -9.35
CA ASN A 269 -44.18 -19.86 -8.64
C ASN A 269 -43.16 -19.95 -7.49
N ASP A 270 -43.20 -21.01 -6.69
CA ASP A 270 -42.28 -21.21 -5.55
C ASP A 270 -40.82 -21.29 -6.01
N LEU A 271 -40.54 -22.02 -7.09
CA LEU A 271 -39.20 -22.10 -7.68
C LEU A 271 -38.70 -20.72 -8.12
N PHE A 272 -39.58 -19.91 -8.68
CA PHE A 272 -39.26 -18.56 -9.12
C PHE A 272 -39.01 -17.61 -7.94
N ASP A 273 -39.79 -17.74 -6.87
CA ASP A 273 -39.62 -16.96 -5.66
C ASP A 273 -38.33 -17.32 -4.93
N LEU A 274 -37.98 -18.61 -4.90
CA LEU A 274 -36.71 -19.10 -4.40
C LEU A 274 -35.54 -18.53 -5.22
N ALA A 275 -35.64 -18.56 -6.55
CA ALA A 275 -34.59 -18.02 -7.41
C ALA A 275 -34.42 -16.49 -7.25
N LYS A 276 -35.52 -15.75 -7.03
CA LYS A 276 -35.47 -14.32 -6.69
C LYS A 276 -34.84 -14.07 -5.32
N LEU A 277 -35.07 -14.95 -4.36
CA LEU A 277 -34.49 -14.86 -3.02
C LEU A 277 -32.97 -15.04 -3.08
N ASP A 278 -32.48 -16.05 -3.80
CA ASP A 278 -31.03 -16.29 -3.99
C ASP A 278 -30.33 -15.11 -4.66
N MET A 279 -31.02 -14.39 -5.55
CA MET A 279 -30.51 -13.18 -6.21
C MET A 279 -30.63 -11.90 -5.38
N GLY A 280 -31.25 -11.95 -4.20
CA GLY A 280 -31.60 -10.75 -3.42
C GLY A 280 -32.62 -9.84 -4.10
N ALA A 281 -33.33 -10.33 -5.13
CA ALA A 281 -34.32 -9.59 -5.92
C ALA A 281 -35.76 -9.79 -5.43
N LEU A 282 -35.97 -10.56 -4.35
CA LEU A 282 -37.29 -10.76 -3.77
C LEU A 282 -37.74 -9.49 -3.02
N THR A 283 -38.67 -8.75 -3.61
CA THR A 283 -39.31 -7.60 -2.97
C THR A 283 -40.54 -8.05 -2.18
N LEU A 284 -40.51 -7.82 -0.87
CA LEU A 284 -41.67 -8.00 0.00
C LEU A 284 -42.53 -6.73 -0.06
N HIS A 285 -43.85 -6.91 -0.11
CA HIS A 285 -44.81 -5.81 -0.08
C HIS A 285 -45.61 -5.88 1.22
N PRO A 286 -44.99 -5.51 2.38
CA PRO A 286 -45.66 -5.59 3.67
C PRO A 286 -46.85 -4.64 3.70
N GLN A 287 -47.99 -5.18 4.12
CA GLN A 287 -49.25 -4.47 4.31
C GLN A 287 -49.66 -4.58 5.77
N ASN A 288 -50.39 -3.59 6.26
CA ASN A 288 -51.02 -3.66 7.59
C ASN A 288 -52.18 -4.65 7.52
N VAL A 289 -51.95 -5.86 8.01
CA VAL A 289 -52.94 -6.94 7.98
C VAL A 289 -53.53 -7.14 9.36
N ASP A 290 -54.87 -7.14 9.43
CA ASP A 290 -55.61 -7.61 10.60
C ASP A 290 -55.40 -9.12 10.73
N LEU A 291 -54.57 -9.50 11.69
CA LEU A 291 -54.14 -10.89 11.87
C LEU A 291 -55.31 -11.81 12.25
N ALA A 292 -56.32 -11.30 12.98
CA ALA A 292 -57.50 -12.09 13.33
C ALA A 292 -58.34 -12.41 12.09
N LYS A 293 -58.51 -11.42 11.20
CA LYS A 293 -59.21 -11.62 9.93
C LYS A 293 -58.44 -12.55 9.00
N PHE A 294 -57.13 -12.35 8.88
CA PHE A 294 -56.26 -13.15 8.02
C PHE A 294 -56.21 -14.63 8.43
N LEU A 295 -56.02 -14.92 9.72
CA LEU A 295 -56.01 -16.30 10.23
C LEU A 295 -57.37 -16.98 10.10
N ASN A 296 -58.48 -16.25 10.33
CA ASN A 296 -59.82 -16.77 10.07
C ASN A 296 -60.03 -17.10 8.59
N ASP A 297 -59.56 -16.27 7.67
CA ASP A 297 -59.67 -16.53 6.23
C ASP A 297 -58.90 -17.81 5.84
N ILE A 298 -57.70 -18.04 6.40
CA ILE A 298 -56.93 -19.28 6.19
C ILE A 298 -57.65 -20.48 6.80
N TYR A 299 -58.17 -20.35 8.01
CA TYR A 299 -58.88 -21.43 8.70
C TYR A 299 -60.14 -21.86 7.94
N ARG A 300 -60.90 -20.92 7.36
CA ARG A 300 -62.06 -21.23 6.51
C ARG A 300 -61.67 -22.03 5.26
N ILE A 301 -60.51 -21.76 4.68
CA ILE A 301 -59.97 -22.57 3.58
C ILE A 301 -59.63 -23.97 4.08
N GLY A 302 -58.93 -24.08 5.22
CA GLY A 302 -58.55 -25.34 5.85
C GLY A 302 -59.74 -26.24 6.21
N LEU A 303 -60.88 -25.65 6.62
CA LEU A 303 -62.13 -26.38 6.88
C LEU A 303 -62.77 -26.97 5.61
N GLY A 304 -62.48 -26.41 4.43
CA GLY A 304 -62.95 -26.91 3.15
C GLY A 304 -62.14 -28.09 2.59
N LEU A 305 -60.97 -28.39 3.19
CA LEU A 305 -60.11 -29.49 2.76
C LEU A 305 -60.55 -30.83 3.38
N ARG A 306 -60.32 -31.93 2.67
CA ARG A 306 -60.52 -33.28 3.22
C ARG A 306 -59.36 -33.64 4.15
N TRP A 307 -59.66 -33.79 5.43
CA TRP A 307 -58.72 -34.29 6.43
C TRP A 307 -58.89 -35.82 6.61
N PRO A 308 -57.84 -36.55 7.00
CA PRO A 308 -57.94 -37.97 7.33
C PRO A 308 -58.98 -38.24 8.43
N ASP A 309 -59.57 -39.43 8.42
CA ASP A 309 -60.59 -39.82 9.41
C ASP A 309 -60.03 -39.69 10.84
N GLY A 310 -60.75 -38.93 11.67
CA GLY A 310 -60.39 -38.67 13.07
C GLY A 310 -59.60 -37.37 13.32
N VAL A 311 -59.33 -36.56 12.29
CA VAL A 311 -58.65 -35.27 12.44
C VAL A 311 -59.67 -34.11 12.44
N THR A 312 -59.61 -33.27 13.48
CA THR A 312 -60.39 -32.02 13.59
C THR A 312 -59.47 -30.81 13.59
N LEU A 313 -59.80 -29.80 12.79
CA LEU A 313 -59.10 -28.52 12.78
C LEU A 313 -59.83 -27.56 13.73
N GLU A 314 -59.13 -27.04 14.72
CA GLU A 314 -59.64 -26.00 15.63
C GLU A 314 -58.72 -24.79 15.59
N LEU A 315 -59.31 -23.59 15.59
CA LEU A 315 -58.58 -22.32 15.64
C LEU A 315 -58.90 -21.60 16.95
N ASP A 316 -57.94 -21.57 17.86
CA ASP A 316 -58.01 -20.79 19.09
C ASP A 316 -57.21 -19.49 18.93
N LEU A 317 -57.90 -18.35 18.97
CA LEU A 317 -57.31 -17.02 18.81
C LEU A 317 -57.52 -16.17 20.07
N PRO A 318 -56.51 -15.43 20.54
CA PRO A 318 -56.68 -14.44 21.59
C PRO A 318 -57.73 -13.38 21.20
N PRO A 319 -58.50 -12.85 22.17
CA PRO A 319 -59.58 -11.89 21.90
C PRO A 319 -59.12 -10.55 21.29
N ARG A 320 -57.81 -10.24 21.34
CA ARG A 320 -57.20 -9.12 20.62
C ARG A 320 -55.88 -9.55 20.01
N LEU A 321 -55.86 -9.64 18.68
CA LEU A 321 -54.65 -9.79 17.90
C LEU A 321 -54.20 -8.44 17.34
N PRO A 322 -52.88 -8.18 17.25
CA PRO A 322 -52.38 -6.95 16.69
C PRO A 322 -52.56 -6.91 15.16
N VAL A 323 -52.60 -5.69 14.61
CA VAL A 323 -52.35 -5.47 13.18
C VAL A 323 -50.85 -5.60 12.96
N VAL A 324 -50.44 -6.45 12.02
CA VAL A 324 -49.02 -6.73 11.75
C VAL A 324 -48.69 -6.36 10.32
N ALA A 325 -47.51 -5.76 10.12
CA ALA A 325 -46.95 -5.53 8.79
C ALA A 325 -46.42 -6.85 8.23
N LEU A 326 -47.15 -7.45 7.29
CA LEU A 326 -46.79 -8.72 6.66
C LEU A 326 -47.16 -8.72 5.18
N ASP A 327 -46.51 -9.57 4.38
CA ASP A 327 -46.88 -9.79 2.97
C ASP A 327 -47.86 -10.98 2.90
N PRO A 328 -49.17 -10.75 2.77
CA PRO A 328 -50.18 -11.81 2.90
C PRO A 328 -50.13 -12.81 1.73
N VAL A 329 -49.57 -12.42 0.59
CA VAL A 329 -49.46 -13.27 -0.60
C VAL A 329 -48.35 -14.30 -0.41
N ARG A 330 -47.27 -13.94 0.31
CA ARG A 330 -46.12 -14.82 0.58
C ARG A 330 -46.30 -15.75 1.77
N ILE A 331 -47.27 -15.46 2.64
CA ILE A 331 -47.53 -16.24 3.87
C ILE A 331 -48.68 -17.24 3.69
N ARG A 332 -49.53 -17.06 2.68
CA ARG A 332 -50.52 -18.09 2.30
C ARG A 332 -49.80 -19.24 1.59
N ILE A 333 -49.47 -20.29 2.33
CA ILE A 333 -49.04 -21.60 1.84
C ILE A 333 -50.22 -22.28 1.14
#